data_AF-A0A941BR95-F1
#
_entry.id   AF-A0A941BR95-F1
#
_cell.length_a   1.000
_cell.length_b   1.000
_cell.length_c   1.000
_cell.angle_alpha   90.00
_cell.angle_beta   90.00
_cell.angle_gamma   90.00
#
_symmetry.space_group_name_H-M   'P 1'
#
loop_
_entity.id
_entity.type
_entity.pdbx_description
1 polymer ?
#
loop_
_entity_poly.entity_id
_entity_poly.type
_entity_poly.pdbx_seq_one_letter_code
_entity_poly.pdbx_strand_id
1 'polypeptide(L)'
;MLGTSPALADPRGRLQWARELASEFEGLELTGFPTPRQEFVEAVRLCSGTEGGLEGLVEITEFLAPALSARLRPLLDEWYATDLYEGRDWSALRAGLDFSLPELPALIAEVSGDRVRLPPYCTSVWHAFVHLACHNAPVGRLETSMVLLEHLMLRTEAAALVGEIRAWNDHFAAAWGTDVGPAGLRALRTELAARQRVSAQHLEGIEHIGHIGHAEPPAPAVSAAQHPATSTATSSTSTSTSSTATARPSEPESEAEPGAAVPVIRMFIKVAPDLTPFDATGPRRRRPESRYRLSSRVRYVESTRLHQEGRDPEEPVPRSKVPSAVAELLSATAELWQSRDENVVLEIFLPTELLAEPVEWWNRNPQLSHPNPLLSKYSWIFIHSLERMQRRDLHHVWRRRWTRWRSDLGTGQAHWCDPQGRPAAEHLELLDARIGKEEGVVCMVLSDTPRARNGLGLRELRLGLDHGVPVMVFHREAAASEGFRSLVQELLAGEGLANLPATARQWRGDAAAGAAGQRDRTLIRHLGVIWDDPHHLLDGDACAPAAFIGGTD
;
A
#
# COMPACT_ATOMS: atom_id res chain seq x y z
N MET A 1 -3.57 -33.57 14.90
CA MET A 1 -3.55 -32.12 14.60
C MET A 1 -4.73 -31.70 13.71
N LEU A 2 -4.95 -32.33 12.55
CA LEU A 2 -6.05 -31.92 11.66
C LEU A 2 -7.36 -32.63 11.96
N GLY A 3 -7.30 -33.89 12.42
CA GLY A 3 -8.47 -34.64 12.89
C GLY A 3 -9.10 -34.08 14.18
N THR A 4 -8.52 -33.02 14.77
CA THR A 4 -9.13 -32.30 15.90
C THR A 4 -9.95 -31.09 15.45
N SER A 5 -9.84 -30.66 14.18
CA SER A 5 -10.74 -29.66 13.62
C SER A 5 -12.06 -30.33 13.24
N PRO A 6 -13.21 -29.90 13.80
CA PRO A 6 -14.50 -30.48 13.44
C PRO A 6 -14.81 -30.34 11.94
N ALA A 7 -14.32 -29.28 11.29
CA ALA A 7 -14.48 -29.06 9.86
C ALA A 7 -13.75 -30.10 8.99
N LEU A 8 -12.57 -30.58 9.42
CA LEU A 8 -11.79 -31.59 8.69
C LEU A 8 -12.01 -33.01 9.23
N ALA A 9 -12.61 -33.16 10.41
CA ALA A 9 -13.03 -34.46 10.92
C ALA A 9 -14.32 -34.96 10.21
N ASP A 10 -15.20 -34.05 9.77
CA ASP A 10 -16.41 -34.39 9.03
C ASP A 10 -16.10 -34.79 7.57
N PRO A 11 -16.63 -35.92 7.07
CA PRO A 11 -16.42 -36.35 5.68
C PRO A 11 -16.86 -35.34 4.62
N ARG A 12 -17.91 -34.53 4.86
CA ARG A 12 -18.35 -33.52 3.89
C ARG A 12 -17.41 -32.33 3.87
N GLY A 13 -16.92 -31.92 5.03
CA GLY A 13 -15.91 -30.86 5.13
C GLY A 13 -14.59 -31.24 4.46
N ARG A 14 -14.14 -32.51 4.58
CA ARG A 14 -12.98 -33.01 3.81
C ARG A 14 -13.22 -33.06 2.32
N LEU A 15 -14.40 -33.50 1.89
CA LEU A 15 -14.74 -33.48 0.47
C LEU A 15 -14.75 -32.05 -0.09
N GLN A 16 -15.21 -31.07 0.69
CA GLN A 16 -15.12 -29.66 0.30
C GLN A 16 -13.66 -29.21 0.22
N TRP A 17 -12.86 -29.49 1.25
CA TRP A 17 -11.44 -29.16 1.29
C TRP A 17 -10.66 -29.74 0.11
N ALA A 18 -10.87 -31.01 -0.23
CA ALA A 18 -10.26 -31.65 -1.39
C ALA A 18 -10.71 -31.02 -2.72
N ARG A 19 -11.96 -30.56 -2.82
CA ARG A 19 -12.47 -29.87 -4.02
C ARG A 19 -11.84 -28.49 -4.21
N GLU A 20 -11.71 -27.72 -3.13
CA GLU A 20 -11.05 -26.41 -3.19
C GLU A 20 -9.58 -26.57 -3.60
N LEU A 21 -8.87 -27.58 -3.06
CA LEU A 21 -7.50 -27.90 -3.48
C LEU A 21 -7.42 -28.31 -4.94
N ALA A 22 -8.32 -29.16 -5.42
CA ALA A 22 -8.36 -29.57 -6.82
C ALA A 22 -8.76 -28.43 -7.77
N SER A 23 -9.50 -27.42 -7.30
CA SER A 23 -9.82 -26.23 -8.11
C SER A 23 -8.69 -25.22 -8.17
N GLU A 24 -7.87 -25.14 -7.13
CA GLU A 24 -6.70 -24.24 -7.09
C GLU A 24 -5.52 -24.83 -7.87
N PHE A 25 -5.32 -26.15 -7.77
CA PHE A 25 -4.18 -26.84 -8.37
C PHE A 25 -4.64 -27.80 -9.48
N GLU A 26 -4.42 -27.39 -10.73
CA GLU A 26 -4.77 -28.19 -11.90
C GLU A 26 -4.04 -29.54 -11.89
N GLY A 27 -4.80 -30.63 -11.99
CA GLY A 27 -4.25 -32.01 -11.96
C GLY A 27 -4.05 -32.61 -10.56
N LEU A 28 -4.42 -31.91 -9.48
CA LEU A 28 -4.33 -32.44 -8.13
C LEU A 28 -5.53 -33.36 -7.81
N GLU A 29 -5.33 -34.68 -7.91
CA GLU A 29 -6.34 -35.68 -7.57
C GLU A 29 -6.11 -36.25 -6.17
N LEU A 30 -6.86 -35.74 -5.18
CA LEU A 30 -6.92 -36.36 -3.87
C LEU A 30 -7.86 -37.56 -3.91
N THR A 31 -7.27 -38.76 -4.02
CA THR A 31 -8.05 -40.00 -3.86
C THR A 31 -8.67 -40.05 -2.46
N GLY A 32 -9.89 -40.57 -2.34
CA GLY A 32 -10.57 -40.66 -1.04
C GLY A 32 -9.83 -41.64 -0.12
N PHE A 33 -9.06 -41.12 0.84
CA PHE A 33 -8.33 -41.96 1.79
C PHE A 33 -9.20 -42.38 2.99
N PRO A 34 -8.92 -43.54 3.62
CA PRO A 34 -9.70 -44.04 4.77
C PRO A 34 -9.65 -43.15 6.00
N THR A 35 -8.60 -42.33 6.15
CA THR A 35 -8.42 -41.46 7.31
C THR A 35 -8.06 -40.02 6.92
N PRO A 36 -8.54 -39.00 7.66
CA PRO A 36 -8.17 -37.59 7.45
C PRO A 36 -6.66 -37.36 7.43
N ARG A 37 -5.92 -38.14 8.23
CA ARG A 37 -4.46 -38.04 8.31
C ARG A 37 -3.80 -38.46 7.01
N GLN A 38 -4.23 -39.57 6.41
CA GLN A 38 -3.67 -40.05 5.14
C GLN A 38 -3.99 -39.08 4.01
N GLU A 39 -5.23 -38.58 3.97
CA GLU A 39 -5.67 -37.61 2.97
C GLU A 39 -4.83 -36.32 3.02
N PHE A 40 -4.53 -35.84 4.23
CA PHE A 40 -3.67 -34.68 4.39
C PHE A 40 -2.20 -34.94 4.07
N VAL A 41 -1.66 -36.10 4.44
CA VAL A 41 -0.27 -36.45 4.09
C VAL A 41 -0.12 -36.51 2.58
N GLU A 42 -1.10 -37.05 1.86
CA GLU A 42 -1.07 -37.06 0.41
C GLU A 42 -1.21 -35.64 -0.16
N ALA A 43 -2.10 -34.80 0.39
CA ALA A 43 -2.20 -33.40 -0.02
C ALA A 43 -0.87 -32.65 0.16
N VAL A 44 -0.22 -32.78 1.31
CA VAL A 44 1.10 -32.17 1.55
C VAL A 44 2.12 -32.68 0.53
N ARG A 45 2.16 -33.99 0.27
CA ARG A 45 3.08 -34.58 -0.70
C ARG A 45 2.85 -34.03 -2.12
N LEU A 46 1.61 -33.98 -2.57
CA LEU A 46 1.27 -33.45 -3.89
C LEU A 46 1.57 -31.95 -3.98
N CYS A 47 1.16 -31.17 -2.98
CA CYS A 47 1.39 -29.73 -2.92
C CYS A 47 2.87 -29.37 -2.80
N SER A 48 3.70 -30.21 -2.15
CA SER A 48 5.15 -29.97 -2.05
C SER A 48 5.88 -30.08 -3.40
N GLY A 49 5.27 -30.75 -4.39
CA GLY A 49 5.82 -30.86 -5.75
C GLY A 49 5.37 -29.74 -6.70
N THR A 50 4.53 -28.83 -6.23
CA THR A 50 3.92 -27.74 -7.02
C THR A 50 4.44 -26.41 -6.51
N GLU A 51 4.82 -25.51 -7.41
CA GLU A 51 5.21 -24.14 -7.06
C GLU A 51 4.05 -23.42 -6.36
N GLY A 52 4.28 -22.89 -5.15
CA GLY A 52 3.25 -22.26 -4.32
C GLY A 52 2.22 -23.24 -3.72
N GLY A 53 2.42 -24.56 -3.88
CA GLY A 53 1.43 -25.56 -3.51
C GLY A 53 1.17 -25.64 -2.01
N LEU A 54 2.22 -25.51 -1.18
CA LEU A 54 2.08 -25.59 0.27
C LEU A 54 1.45 -24.32 0.86
N GLU A 55 1.70 -23.14 0.28
CA GLU A 55 0.99 -21.90 0.63
C GLU A 55 -0.50 -22.06 0.38
N GLY A 56 -0.89 -22.45 -0.84
CA GLY A 56 -2.31 -22.61 -1.16
C GLY A 56 -2.96 -23.73 -0.35
N LEU A 57 -2.23 -24.80 -0.02
CA LEU A 57 -2.69 -25.83 0.93
C LEU A 57 -3.02 -25.23 2.29
N VAL A 58 -2.12 -24.41 2.84
CA VAL A 58 -2.34 -23.74 4.13
C VAL A 58 -3.50 -22.75 4.02
N GLU A 59 -3.57 -21.92 2.99
CA GLU A 59 -4.63 -20.93 2.78
C GLU A 59 -6.02 -21.57 2.68
N ILE A 60 -6.17 -22.63 1.88
CA ILE A 60 -7.43 -23.37 1.73
C ILE A 60 -7.79 -24.08 3.04
N THR A 61 -6.80 -24.62 3.74
CA THR A 61 -7.02 -25.25 5.05
C THR A 61 -7.44 -24.23 6.11
N GLU A 62 -6.84 -23.03 6.11
CA GLU A 62 -7.20 -21.91 6.99
C GLU A 62 -8.59 -21.36 6.68
N PHE A 63 -8.95 -21.28 5.40
CA PHE A 63 -10.29 -20.87 4.98
C PHE A 63 -11.38 -21.77 5.57
N LEU A 64 -11.17 -23.09 5.57
CA LEU A 64 -12.14 -24.06 6.10
C LEU A 64 -11.99 -24.33 7.60
N ALA A 65 -10.79 -24.16 8.15
CA ALA A 65 -10.49 -24.39 9.55
C ALA A 65 -9.54 -23.32 10.13
N PRO A 66 -10.02 -22.07 10.34
CA PRO A 66 -9.18 -20.94 10.76
C PRO A 66 -8.40 -21.17 12.05
N ALA A 67 -8.95 -21.97 12.97
CA ALA A 67 -8.31 -22.33 14.23
C ALA A 67 -6.97 -23.08 14.05
N LEU A 68 -6.67 -23.58 12.85
CA LEU A 68 -5.42 -24.26 12.53
C LEU A 68 -4.33 -23.30 12.05
N SER A 69 -4.65 -22.04 11.73
CA SER A 69 -3.69 -21.07 11.16
C SER A 69 -2.44 -20.92 12.02
N ALA A 70 -2.61 -20.67 13.32
CA ALA A 70 -1.50 -20.51 14.27
C ALA A 70 -0.59 -21.75 14.42
N ARG A 71 -0.99 -22.90 13.86
CA ARG A 71 -0.22 -24.14 13.87
C ARG A 71 0.34 -24.49 12.49
N LEU A 72 -0.34 -24.10 11.42
CA LEU A 72 0.06 -24.42 10.05
C LEU A 72 1.10 -23.43 9.52
N ARG A 73 0.95 -22.14 9.78
CA ARG A 73 1.90 -21.12 9.31
C ARG A 73 3.32 -21.32 9.83
N PRO A 74 3.56 -21.61 11.13
CA PRO A 74 4.90 -21.95 11.59
C PRO A 74 5.52 -23.17 10.90
N LEU A 75 4.71 -24.19 10.56
CA LEU A 75 5.20 -25.39 9.88
C LEU A 75 5.56 -25.12 8.43
N LEU A 76 4.84 -24.20 7.77
CA LEU A 76 5.15 -23.74 6.42
C LEU A 76 6.47 -22.96 6.41
N ASP A 77 6.63 -22.03 7.35
CA ASP A 77 7.88 -21.27 7.49
C ASP A 77 9.08 -22.22 7.79
N GLU A 78 8.88 -23.23 8.66
CA GLU A 78 9.87 -24.28 8.90
C GLU A 78 10.18 -25.10 7.64
N TRP A 79 9.17 -25.40 6.80
CA TRP A 79 9.40 -26.15 5.57
C TRP A 79 10.32 -25.39 4.61
N TYR A 80 10.04 -24.11 4.37
CA TYR A 80 10.87 -23.27 3.50
C TYR A 80 12.25 -23.00 4.07
N ALA A 81 12.35 -22.77 5.37
CA ALA A 81 13.65 -22.61 6.01
C ALA A 81 14.48 -23.90 5.93
N THR A 82 13.86 -25.08 5.95
CA THR A 82 14.57 -26.36 5.78
C THR A 82 15.21 -26.47 4.40
N ASP A 83 14.50 -26.01 3.36
CA ASP A 83 15.01 -26.01 1.98
C ASP A 83 16.18 -25.04 1.81
N LEU A 84 16.04 -23.81 2.33
CA LEU A 84 17.10 -22.80 2.32
C LEU A 84 18.39 -23.31 2.99
N TYR A 85 18.26 -24.00 4.12
CA TYR A 85 19.38 -24.51 4.92
C TYR A 85 19.77 -25.96 4.58
N GLU A 86 19.42 -26.43 3.38
CA GLU A 86 19.80 -27.73 2.81
C GLU A 86 19.52 -28.93 3.74
N GLY A 87 18.44 -28.86 4.52
CA GLY A 87 18.04 -29.94 5.43
C GLY A 87 18.98 -30.17 6.62
N ARG A 88 19.82 -29.19 6.97
CA ARG A 88 20.74 -29.30 8.10
C ARG A 88 20.00 -29.52 9.41
N ASP A 89 20.56 -30.34 10.29
CA ASP A 89 20.02 -30.53 11.63
C ASP A 89 20.14 -29.24 12.45
N TRP A 90 18.98 -28.63 12.69
CA TRP A 90 18.81 -27.44 13.53
C TRP A 90 18.22 -27.75 14.90
N SER A 91 18.17 -29.02 15.34
CA SER A 91 17.49 -29.41 16.58
C SER A 91 18.01 -28.65 17.80
N ALA A 92 19.32 -28.47 17.90
CA ALA A 92 19.95 -27.68 18.97
C ALA A 92 19.59 -26.19 18.87
N LEU A 93 19.63 -25.62 17.66
CA LEU A 93 19.26 -24.23 17.43
C LEU A 93 17.78 -23.97 17.74
N ARG A 94 16.88 -24.86 17.29
CA ARG A 94 15.44 -24.80 17.58
C ARG A 94 15.15 -24.84 19.07
N ALA A 95 15.72 -25.81 19.77
CA ALA A 95 15.54 -25.92 21.22
C ALA A 95 16.05 -24.68 21.95
N GLY A 96 17.13 -24.08 21.44
CA GLY A 96 17.67 -22.83 21.96
C GLY A 96 16.77 -21.62 21.71
N LEU A 97 16.28 -21.43 20.49
CA LEU A 97 15.50 -20.26 20.10
C LEU A 97 14.03 -20.31 20.53
N ASP A 98 13.60 -21.37 21.23
CA ASP A 98 12.22 -21.53 21.71
C ASP A 98 11.95 -20.71 22.99
N PHE A 99 12.15 -19.40 22.90
CA PHE A 99 11.79 -18.42 23.92
C PHE A 99 11.18 -17.18 23.29
N SER A 100 10.45 -16.39 24.07
CA SER A 100 9.84 -15.14 23.63
C SER A 100 10.64 -13.93 24.10
N LEU A 101 10.68 -12.87 23.28
CA LEU A 101 11.25 -11.58 23.65
C LEU A 101 10.15 -10.51 23.50
N PRO A 102 9.86 -9.69 24.52
CA PRO A 102 8.85 -8.63 24.42
C PRO A 102 9.12 -7.65 23.27
N GLU A 103 10.39 -7.31 23.06
CA GLU A 103 10.88 -6.40 22.03
C GLU A 103 11.20 -7.09 20.70
N LEU A 104 10.79 -8.35 20.52
CA LEU A 104 11.01 -9.09 19.29
C LEU A 104 10.50 -8.34 18.04
N PRO A 105 9.31 -7.70 18.03
CA PRO A 105 8.87 -6.92 16.87
C PRO A 105 9.81 -5.76 16.52
N ALA A 106 10.33 -5.05 17.53
CA ALA A 106 11.27 -3.95 17.33
C ALA A 106 12.63 -4.46 16.83
N LEU A 107 13.09 -5.59 17.34
CA LEU A 107 14.30 -6.23 16.85
C LEU A 107 14.15 -6.68 15.39
N ILE A 108 13.01 -7.26 15.01
CA ILE A 108 12.77 -7.68 13.63
C ILE A 108 12.69 -6.48 12.69
N ALA A 109 12.04 -5.40 13.10
CA ALA A 109 12.07 -4.13 12.38
C ALA A 109 13.51 -3.64 12.15
N GLU A 110 14.36 -3.66 13.20
CA GLU A 110 15.77 -3.27 13.07
C GLU A 110 16.56 -4.17 12.09
N VAL A 111 16.54 -5.48 12.27
CA VAL A 111 17.36 -6.41 11.46
C VAL A 111 16.87 -6.54 10.02
N SER A 112 15.57 -6.36 9.79
CA SER A 112 15.01 -6.36 8.45
C SER A 112 15.10 -4.98 7.78
N GLY A 113 15.40 -3.90 8.51
CA GLY A 113 15.34 -2.52 8.00
C GLY A 113 13.90 -2.12 7.65
N ASP A 114 12.97 -2.41 8.56
CA ASP A 114 11.52 -2.21 8.45
C ASP A 114 10.84 -2.97 7.30
N ARG A 115 11.53 -3.94 6.67
CA ARG A 115 10.99 -4.71 5.55
C ARG A 115 10.07 -5.85 5.95
N VAL A 116 10.16 -6.34 7.19
CA VAL A 116 9.37 -7.48 7.68
C VAL A 116 8.66 -7.12 8.97
N ARG A 117 7.33 -7.29 9.00
CA ARG A 117 6.55 -7.28 10.23
C ARG A 117 6.23 -8.71 10.66
N LEU A 118 6.48 -9.02 11.93
CA LEU A 118 6.16 -10.34 12.47
C LEU A 118 4.66 -10.62 12.44
N PRO A 119 4.24 -11.74 11.84
CA PRO A 119 2.86 -12.21 11.94
C PRO A 119 2.46 -12.52 13.40
N PRO A 120 1.16 -12.45 13.74
CA PRO A 120 0.67 -12.75 15.09
C PRO A 120 0.98 -14.18 15.59
N TYR A 121 1.24 -15.13 14.69
CA TYR A 121 1.60 -16.50 15.06
C TYR A 121 3.08 -16.64 15.50
N CYS A 122 3.93 -15.65 15.20
CA CYS A 122 5.33 -15.67 15.57
C CYS A 122 5.51 -15.28 17.05
N THR A 123 5.32 -16.26 17.92
CA THR A 123 5.37 -16.06 19.38
C THR A 123 6.75 -16.27 20.01
N SER A 124 7.70 -16.86 19.28
CA SER A 124 9.05 -17.16 19.77
C SER A 124 10.11 -16.68 18.80
N VAL A 125 11.34 -16.59 19.27
CA VAL A 125 12.51 -16.25 18.45
C VAL A 125 12.71 -17.31 17.36
N TRP A 126 12.43 -18.58 17.64
CA TRP A 126 12.40 -19.64 16.65
C TRP A 126 11.44 -19.33 15.50
N HIS A 127 10.19 -18.96 15.80
CA HIS A 127 9.21 -18.60 14.78
C HIS A 127 9.69 -17.40 13.95
N ALA A 128 10.29 -16.39 14.59
CA ALA A 128 10.83 -15.25 13.87
C ALA A 128 12.02 -15.62 12.96
N PHE A 129 12.89 -16.52 13.41
CA PHE A 129 14.02 -17.02 12.64
C PHE A 129 13.58 -17.75 11.36
N VAL A 130 12.67 -18.72 11.46
CA VAL A 130 12.18 -19.47 10.29
C VAL A 130 11.34 -18.60 9.37
N HIS A 131 10.56 -17.67 9.93
CA HIS A 131 9.79 -16.71 9.14
C HIS A 131 10.71 -15.79 8.32
N LEU A 132 11.78 -15.27 8.93
CA LEU A 132 12.77 -14.45 8.23
C LEU A 132 13.56 -15.25 7.18
N ALA A 133 13.74 -16.55 7.36
CA ALA A 133 14.37 -17.40 6.35
C ALA A 133 13.53 -17.53 5.08
N CYS A 134 12.22 -17.27 5.15
CA CYS A 134 11.35 -17.20 3.98
C CYS A 134 11.44 -15.85 3.23
N HIS A 135 12.16 -14.87 3.78
CA HIS A 135 12.28 -13.53 3.21
C HIS A 135 13.69 -13.30 2.66
N ASN A 136 13.84 -13.51 1.35
CA ASN A 136 15.11 -13.41 0.62
C ASN A 136 15.92 -12.16 0.99
N ALA A 137 17.21 -12.32 1.27
CA ALA A 137 18.11 -11.18 1.31
C ALA A 137 18.39 -10.61 -0.09
N PRO A 138 18.73 -9.30 -0.18
CA PRO A 138 19.26 -8.73 -1.40
C PRO A 138 20.55 -9.45 -1.83
N VAL A 139 20.77 -9.55 -3.15
CA VAL A 139 21.94 -10.24 -3.73
C VAL A 139 23.25 -9.76 -3.08
N GLY A 140 24.04 -10.70 -2.58
CA GLY A 140 25.35 -10.44 -1.96
C GLY A 140 25.30 -9.89 -0.53
N ARG A 141 24.16 -9.99 0.15
CA ARG A 141 24.02 -9.69 1.58
C ARG A 141 23.75 -10.95 2.40
N LEU A 142 24.00 -10.87 3.70
CA LEU A 142 23.65 -11.91 4.65
C LEU A 142 22.13 -12.08 4.75
N GLU A 143 21.66 -13.32 4.93
CA GLU A 143 20.23 -13.60 5.13
C GLU A 143 19.67 -12.92 6.37
N THR A 144 18.44 -12.40 6.29
CA THR A 144 17.84 -11.61 7.38
C THR A 144 17.70 -12.45 8.66
N SER A 145 17.42 -13.76 8.51
CA SER A 145 17.39 -14.72 9.61
C SER A 145 18.76 -14.88 10.29
N MET A 146 19.87 -14.82 9.54
CA MET A 146 21.23 -14.84 10.10
C MET A 146 21.60 -13.52 10.77
N VAL A 147 21.14 -12.38 10.24
CA VAL A 147 21.31 -11.06 10.89
C VAL A 147 20.61 -11.05 12.25
N LEU A 148 19.38 -11.58 12.33
CA LEU A 148 18.67 -11.76 13.60
C LEU A 148 19.53 -12.53 14.61
N LEU A 149 20.12 -13.66 14.18
CA LEU A 149 20.98 -14.47 15.04
C LEU A 149 22.18 -13.69 15.61
N GLU A 150 22.84 -12.84 14.80
CA GLU A 150 23.95 -12.01 15.28
C GLU A 150 23.50 -10.95 16.30
N HIS A 151 22.32 -10.36 16.12
CA HIS A 151 21.76 -9.42 17.11
C HIS A 151 21.35 -10.14 18.40
N LEU A 152 20.84 -11.38 18.32
CA LEU A 152 20.47 -12.17 19.49
C LEU A 152 21.67 -12.48 20.37
N MET A 153 22.86 -12.69 19.79
CA MET A 153 24.09 -12.91 20.56
C MET A 153 24.47 -11.75 21.50
N LEU A 154 23.90 -10.56 21.30
CA LEU A 154 24.13 -9.40 22.17
C LEU A 154 23.22 -9.40 23.41
N ARG A 155 22.26 -10.33 23.48
CA ARG A 155 21.22 -10.40 24.50
C ARG A 155 21.54 -11.50 25.51
N THR A 156 21.24 -11.23 26.78
CA THR A 156 21.52 -12.15 27.88
C THR A 156 20.73 -13.45 27.79
N GLU A 157 19.53 -13.39 27.21
CA GLU A 157 18.59 -14.49 27.02
C GLU A 157 19.15 -15.54 26.07
N ALA A 158 20.02 -15.14 25.12
CA ALA A 158 20.64 -16.04 24.16
C ALA A 158 22.07 -16.45 24.54
N ALA A 159 22.56 -16.10 25.75
CA ALA A 159 23.97 -16.32 26.14
C ALA A 159 24.39 -17.79 26.04
N ALA A 160 23.49 -18.73 26.38
CA ALA A 160 23.75 -20.17 26.29
C ALA A 160 23.86 -20.70 24.85
N LEU A 161 23.41 -19.92 23.86
CA LEU A 161 23.29 -20.31 22.44
C LEU A 161 24.35 -19.67 21.56
N VAL A 162 25.17 -18.76 22.10
CA VAL A 162 26.17 -18.02 21.32
C VAL A 162 27.08 -18.95 20.51
N GLY A 163 27.47 -20.09 21.08
CA GLY A 163 28.29 -21.09 20.39
C GLY A 163 27.58 -21.71 19.17
N GLU A 164 26.35 -22.17 19.38
CA GLU A 164 25.51 -22.77 18.33
C GLU A 164 25.17 -21.77 17.23
N ILE A 165 24.80 -20.54 17.62
CA ILE A 165 24.51 -19.45 16.68
C ILE A 165 25.73 -19.13 15.82
N ARG A 166 26.92 -19.00 16.41
CA ARG A 166 28.15 -18.75 15.66
C ARG A 166 28.45 -19.88 14.68
N ALA A 167 28.39 -21.13 15.14
CA ALA A 167 28.64 -22.30 14.31
C ALA A 167 27.64 -22.40 13.14
N TRP A 168 26.38 -22.03 13.37
CA TRP A 168 25.35 -21.96 12.34
C TRP A 168 25.68 -20.89 11.30
N ASN A 169 25.88 -19.64 11.73
CA ASN A 169 26.12 -18.51 10.84
C ASN A 169 27.45 -18.63 10.08
N ASP A 170 28.52 -19.07 10.73
CA ASP A 170 29.84 -19.23 10.09
C ASP A 170 29.78 -20.28 8.98
N HIS A 171 29.06 -21.37 9.19
CA HIS A 171 28.89 -22.40 8.17
C HIS A 171 28.14 -21.88 6.95
N PHE A 172 26.96 -21.27 7.13
CA PHE A 172 26.16 -20.83 5.99
C PHE A 172 26.74 -19.59 5.29
N ALA A 173 27.41 -18.69 6.03
CA ALA A 173 28.14 -17.60 5.41
C ALA A 173 29.31 -18.11 4.55
N ALA A 174 30.01 -19.16 4.99
CA ALA A 174 31.05 -19.81 4.19
C ALA A 174 30.46 -20.56 2.98
N ALA A 175 29.36 -21.30 3.17
CA ALA A 175 28.71 -22.05 2.10
C ALA A 175 28.16 -21.13 0.99
N TRP A 176 27.62 -19.96 1.36
CA TRP A 176 27.02 -19.01 0.42
C TRP A 176 27.96 -17.90 -0.03
N GLY A 177 29.22 -17.88 0.45
CA GLY A 177 30.19 -16.85 0.10
C GLY A 177 29.84 -15.45 0.62
N THR A 178 29.09 -15.36 1.72
CA THR A 178 28.68 -14.12 2.37
C THR A 178 29.48 -13.84 3.66
N ASP A 179 30.62 -14.50 3.83
CA ASP A 179 31.53 -14.31 4.97
C ASP A 179 32.34 -13.00 4.88
N VAL A 180 32.80 -12.65 3.67
CA VAL A 180 33.60 -11.46 3.36
C VAL A 180 32.81 -10.41 2.56
N GLY A 181 33.28 -9.16 2.61
CA GLY A 181 32.67 -8.03 1.90
C GLY A 181 31.97 -7.02 2.84
N PRO A 182 31.61 -5.84 2.33
CA PRO A 182 31.08 -4.74 3.15
C PRO A 182 29.70 -5.03 3.76
N ALA A 183 28.98 -6.02 3.23
CA ALA A 183 27.68 -6.47 3.73
C ALA A 183 27.69 -7.95 4.19
N GLY A 184 28.89 -8.52 4.38
CA GLY A 184 29.08 -9.90 4.82
C GLY A 184 29.13 -10.06 6.34
N LEU A 185 29.16 -11.30 6.81
CA LEU A 185 29.10 -11.67 8.23
C LEU A 185 30.18 -10.98 9.09
N ARG A 186 31.41 -10.87 8.59
CA ARG A 186 32.51 -10.20 9.33
C ARG A 186 32.30 -8.70 9.49
N ALA A 187 31.72 -8.05 8.47
CA ALA A 187 31.42 -6.62 8.53
C ALA A 187 30.33 -6.35 9.56
N LEU A 188 29.25 -7.14 9.55
CA LEU A 188 28.16 -7.03 10.53
C LEU A 188 28.67 -7.20 11.97
N ARG A 189 29.49 -8.22 12.24
CA ARG A 189 30.08 -8.41 13.58
C ARG A 189 30.95 -7.25 14.03
N THR A 190 31.70 -6.65 13.11
CA THR A 190 32.52 -5.46 13.39
C THR A 190 31.63 -4.26 13.74
N GLU A 191 30.55 -4.06 13.01
CA GLU A 191 29.57 -3.00 13.26
C GLU A 191 28.88 -3.17 14.63
N LEU A 192 28.39 -4.37 14.93
CA LEU A 192 27.73 -4.66 16.21
C LEU A 192 28.68 -4.48 17.40
N ALA A 193 29.93 -4.92 17.27
CA ALA A 193 30.96 -4.69 18.29
C ALA A 193 31.26 -3.20 18.49
N ALA A 194 31.24 -2.39 17.42
CA ALA A 194 31.42 -0.94 17.52
C ALA A 194 30.23 -0.28 18.23
N ARG A 195 28.99 -0.66 17.88
CA ARG A 195 27.77 -0.15 18.55
C ARG A 195 27.76 -0.46 20.05
N GLN A 196 28.15 -1.67 20.44
CA GLN A 196 28.25 -2.04 21.86
C GLN A 196 29.25 -1.17 22.64
N ARG A 197 30.41 -0.84 22.04
CA ARG A 197 31.42 0.02 22.69
C ARG A 197 30.92 1.45 22.89
N VAL A 198 30.20 2.01 21.91
CA VAL A 198 29.63 3.36 22.00
C VAL A 198 28.56 3.42 23.10
N SER A 199 27.68 2.41 23.18
CA SER A 199 26.68 2.33 24.25
C SER A 199 27.31 2.22 25.64
N ALA A 200 28.39 1.43 25.79
CA ALA A 200 29.11 1.31 27.07
C ALA A 200 29.79 2.63 27.49
N GLN A 201 30.41 3.35 26.55
CA GLN A 201 31.04 4.65 26.82
C GLN A 201 30.03 5.76 27.16
N HIS A 202 28.81 5.71 26.60
CA HIS A 202 27.75 6.65 26.92
C HIS A 202 27.20 6.46 28.34
N LEU A 203 27.17 5.22 28.84
CA LEU A 203 26.81 4.90 30.22
C LEU A 203 27.88 5.35 31.23
N GLU A 204 29.17 5.20 30.91
CA GLU A 204 30.28 5.68 31.76
C GLU A 204 30.36 7.23 31.81
N GLY A 205 29.96 7.94 30.74
CA GLY A 205 29.93 9.40 30.70
C GLY A 205 28.85 10.05 31.59
N ILE A 206 27.78 9.32 31.92
CA ILE A 206 26.69 9.83 32.78
C ILE A 206 27.08 9.76 34.27
N GLU A 207 27.99 8.85 34.66
CA GLU A 207 28.48 8.77 36.05
C GLU A 207 29.51 9.86 36.41
N HIS A 208 30.03 10.63 35.44
CA HIS A 208 30.99 11.72 35.68
C HIS A 208 30.38 13.13 35.82
N ILE A 209 29.05 13.29 35.73
CA ILE A 209 28.35 14.59 35.90
C ILE A 209 27.73 14.70 37.32
N GLY A 210 28.26 13.94 38.28
CA GLY A 210 27.79 13.90 39.67
C GLY A 210 28.64 14.68 40.68
N HIS A 211 29.42 15.70 40.30
CA HIS A 211 30.24 16.43 41.28
C HIS A 211 30.64 17.86 40.85
N ILE A 212 29.70 18.81 40.86
CA ILE A 212 30.03 20.24 41.03
C ILE A 212 29.03 20.89 41.98
N GLY A 213 29.56 21.40 43.09
CA GLY A 213 28.82 21.94 44.23
C GLY A 213 28.20 23.33 44.01
N HIS A 214 27.29 23.63 44.94
CA HIS A 214 26.59 24.89 45.14
C HIS A 214 27.48 26.15 45.04
N ALA A 215 27.06 27.09 44.20
CA ALA A 215 27.39 28.51 44.36
C ALA A 215 26.19 29.39 43.95
N GLU A 216 25.93 30.36 44.81
CA GLU A 216 24.83 31.29 44.94
C GLU A 216 24.81 32.39 43.82
N PRO A 217 23.64 32.95 43.43
CA PRO A 217 23.57 33.91 42.33
C PRO A 217 23.59 35.37 42.82
N PRO A 218 24.29 36.31 42.13
CA PRO A 218 24.08 37.74 42.34
C PRO A 218 23.12 38.36 41.29
N ALA A 219 22.36 39.33 41.77
CA ALA A 219 21.33 40.12 41.10
C ALA A 219 21.87 41.09 40.02
N PRO A 220 21.00 41.63 39.13
CA PRO A 220 21.42 42.31 37.91
C PRO A 220 21.66 43.82 38.13
N ALA A 221 22.73 44.33 37.52
CA ALA A 221 23.01 45.76 37.41
C ALA A 221 22.52 46.32 36.07
N VAL A 222 21.82 47.44 36.21
CA VAL A 222 21.28 48.35 35.20
C VAL A 222 22.40 48.93 34.32
N SER A 223 22.19 49.03 33.01
CA SER A 223 22.84 50.07 32.21
C SER A 223 21.98 50.47 31.01
N ALA A 224 21.86 51.78 30.85
CA ALA A 224 21.06 52.50 29.88
C ALA A 224 21.93 53.03 28.74
N ALA A 225 21.40 53.07 27.51
CA ALA A 225 21.70 54.04 26.45
C ALA A 225 20.68 53.81 25.31
N GLN A 226 19.69 54.69 25.15
CA GLN A 226 19.71 55.86 24.25
C GLN A 226 19.66 55.49 22.76
N HIS A 227 18.50 55.69 22.10
CA HIS A 227 18.25 56.77 21.12
C HIS A 227 16.90 56.57 20.38
N PRO A 228 16.36 57.58 19.66
CA PRO A 228 15.10 58.22 20.07
C PRO A 228 13.91 57.94 19.15
N ALA A 229 12.74 58.27 19.70
CA ALA A 229 11.47 58.39 19.02
C ALA A 229 11.45 59.53 17.98
N THR A 230 10.71 59.30 16.89
CA THR A 230 10.02 60.37 16.17
C THR A 230 8.53 60.04 16.17
N SER A 231 7.76 60.96 16.74
CA SER A 231 6.30 61.00 16.82
C SER A 231 5.64 60.95 15.44
N THR A 232 4.44 60.35 15.35
CA THR A 232 3.22 61.14 15.11
C THR A 232 1.96 60.34 15.41
N ALA A 233 1.08 60.97 16.17
CA ALA A 233 -0.28 60.55 16.49
C ALA A 233 -1.25 60.88 15.35
N THR A 234 -2.37 60.14 15.31
CA THR A 234 -3.79 60.50 15.06
C THR A 234 -4.46 59.31 14.35
N SER A 235 -5.48 58.65 14.92
CA SER A 235 -6.89 59.09 14.96
C SER A 235 -7.37 59.49 13.57
N SER A 236 -8.45 59.00 12.96
CA SER A 236 -9.57 58.14 13.33
C SER A 236 -10.52 58.16 12.12
N THR A 237 -11.41 57.18 12.02
CA THR A 237 -12.76 57.31 11.42
C THR A 237 -12.89 57.31 9.89
N SER A 238 -13.35 56.16 9.40
CA SER A 238 -14.44 55.95 8.43
C SER A 238 -15.09 57.17 7.77
N THR A 239 -15.14 57.18 6.43
CA THR A 239 -16.34 57.58 5.68
C THR A 239 -16.40 56.87 4.33
N SER A 240 -17.56 56.29 4.06
CA SER A 240 -18.03 55.65 2.84
C SER A 240 -18.07 56.63 1.66
N THR A 241 -17.75 56.16 0.46
CA THR A 241 -18.29 56.74 -0.79
C THR A 241 -18.36 55.68 -1.87
N SER A 242 -19.57 55.48 -2.36
CA SER A 242 -19.91 54.71 -3.55
C SER A 242 -19.35 55.41 -4.80
N SER A 243 -18.67 54.66 -5.67
CA SER A 243 -18.50 55.06 -7.07
C SER A 243 -18.73 53.85 -7.96
N THR A 244 -19.75 53.97 -8.79
CA THR A 244 -20.19 53.06 -9.84
C THR A 244 -19.29 53.19 -11.07
N ALA A 245 -19.26 52.11 -11.87
CA ALA A 245 -18.82 52.02 -13.26
C ALA A 245 -17.31 51.97 -13.54
N THR A 246 -16.82 50.84 -14.07
CA THR A 246 -16.81 50.55 -15.52
C THR A 246 -16.05 49.24 -15.74
N ALA A 247 -16.71 48.27 -16.36
CA ALA A 247 -16.10 47.04 -16.83
C ALA A 247 -15.07 47.35 -17.93
N ARG A 248 -13.85 46.83 -17.77
CA ARG A 248 -12.94 46.52 -18.87
C ARG A 248 -12.46 45.08 -18.70
N PRO A 249 -12.27 44.35 -19.80
CA PRO A 249 -12.01 42.92 -19.80
C PRO A 249 -10.59 42.66 -19.32
N SER A 250 -10.43 41.82 -18.30
CA SER A 250 -9.13 41.23 -17.99
C SER A 250 -8.81 40.25 -19.11
N GLU A 251 -7.77 40.58 -19.86
CA GLU A 251 -7.07 39.70 -20.80
C GLU A 251 -6.70 38.36 -20.14
N PRO A 252 -6.58 37.28 -20.94
CA PRO A 252 -6.36 35.94 -20.42
C PRO A 252 -5.04 35.88 -19.65
N GLU A 253 -5.11 35.31 -18.45
CA GLU A 253 -3.92 34.94 -17.66
C GLU A 253 -3.02 34.06 -18.53
N SER A 254 -1.95 34.70 -18.97
CA SER A 254 -0.83 34.17 -19.72
C SER A 254 -0.28 32.93 -19.04
N GLU A 255 -0.19 31.87 -19.84
CA GLU A 255 0.67 30.70 -19.72
C GLU A 255 1.94 30.99 -18.91
N ALA A 256 2.10 30.26 -17.80
CA ALA A 256 3.37 30.13 -17.11
C ALA A 256 3.98 28.77 -17.49
N GLU A 257 5.23 28.80 -17.96
CA GLU A 257 6.04 27.62 -18.25
C GLU A 257 6.18 26.66 -17.03
N PRO A 258 6.35 25.36 -17.27
CA PRO A 258 6.30 24.32 -16.24
C PRO A 258 7.62 24.25 -15.47
N GLY A 259 7.70 24.91 -14.31
CA GLY A 259 8.94 24.87 -13.51
C GLY A 259 8.86 25.29 -12.04
N ALA A 260 7.81 25.99 -11.61
CA ALA A 260 7.57 26.26 -10.20
C ALA A 260 6.25 25.61 -9.79
N ALA A 261 6.33 24.41 -9.22
CA ALA A 261 5.16 23.74 -8.67
C ALA A 261 4.52 24.67 -7.63
N VAL A 262 3.29 25.11 -7.90
CA VAL A 262 2.48 25.83 -6.90
C VAL A 262 2.50 25.00 -5.61
N PRO A 263 2.80 25.60 -4.45
CA PRO A 263 2.79 24.89 -3.19
C PRO A 263 1.40 24.28 -2.96
N VAL A 264 1.36 22.96 -2.81
CA VAL A 264 0.11 22.20 -2.61
C VAL A 264 0.19 21.32 -1.37
N ILE A 265 -0.89 21.31 -0.61
CA ILE A 265 -1.11 20.30 0.42
C ILE A 265 -1.64 19.04 -0.27
N ARG A 266 -1.05 17.89 0.04
CA ARG A 266 -1.55 16.60 -0.46
C ARG A 266 -2.19 15.82 0.67
N MET A 267 -3.42 15.38 0.46
CA MET A 267 -4.14 14.52 1.38
C MET A 267 -4.33 13.15 0.76
N PHE A 268 -3.74 12.15 1.41
CA PHE A 268 -3.84 10.75 1.04
C PHE A 268 -4.95 10.10 1.85
N ILE A 269 -5.88 9.41 1.18
CA ILE A 269 -6.97 8.68 1.82
C ILE A 269 -6.90 7.24 1.35
N LYS A 270 -6.68 6.31 2.29
CA LYS A 270 -6.71 4.88 2.04
C LYS A 270 -8.06 4.33 2.46
N VAL A 271 -8.75 3.67 1.53
CA VAL A 271 -9.92 2.85 1.82
C VAL A 271 -9.48 1.40 1.67
N ALA A 272 -9.43 0.62 2.74
CA ALA A 272 -9.01 -0.78 2.69
C ALA A 272 -10.17 -1.69 3.09
N PRO A 273 -10.33 -2.87 2.46
CA PRO A 273 -11.34 -3.83 2.89
C PRO A 273 -11.06 -4.27 4.34
N ASP A 274 -12.13 -4.38 5.12
CA ASP A 274 -12.01 -4.93 6.47
C ASP A 274 -12.00 -6.46 6.40
N LEU A 275 -10.85 -7.04 6.74
CA LEU A 275 -10.62 -8.48 6.70
C LEU A 275 -10.97 -9.16 8.04
N THR A 276 -11.54 -8.42 9.00
CA THR A 276 -11.95 -9.04 10.27
C THR A 276 -13.06 -10.07 10.03
N PRO A 277 -12.94 -11.29 10.58
CA PRO A 277 -13.96 -12.32 10.41
C PRO A 277 -15.31 -11.84 10.95
N PHE A 278 -16.37 -11.99 10.15
CA PHE A 278 -17.72 -11.69 10.61
C PHE A 278 -18.20 -12.82 11.55
N ASP A 279 -18.49 -12.51 12.81
CA ASP A 279 -19.08 -13.47 13.75
C ASP A 279 -20.48 -13.91 13.28
N ALA A 280 -20.54 -15.06 12.61
CA ALA A 280 -21.75 -15.57 11.97
C ALA A 280 -22.68 -16.35 12.93
N THR A 281 -22.90 -15.88 14.15
CA THR A 281 -23.75 -16.56 15.15
C THR A 281 -25.25 -16.28 15.01
N GLY A 282 -25.69 -15.64 13.91
CA GLY A 282 -27.09 -15.23 13.71
C GLY A 282 -27.83 -15.99 12.59
N PRO A 283 -29.17 -16.15 12.67
CA PRO A 283 -29.96 -16.84 11.66
C PRO A 283 -29.92 -16.09 10.32
N ARG A 284 -29.79 -16.86 9.23
CA ARG A 284 -29.76 -16.45 7.80
C ARG A 284 -30.34 -15.05 7.55
N ARG A 285 -29.47 -14.04 7.58
CA ARG A 285 -29.76 -12.69 7.06
C ARG A 285 -28.94 -12.46 5.79
N ARG A 286 -29.44 -11.52 4.96
CA ARG A 286 -28.84 -11.04 3.69
C ARG A 286 -27.32 -11.07 3.72
N ARG A 287 -26.68 -11.40 2.58
CA ARG A 287 -25.22 -11.30 2.40
C ARG A 287 -24.72 -10.01 3.08
N PRO A 288 -23.81 -10.10 4.07
CA PRO A 288 -23.32 -8.92 4.76
C PRO A 288 -22.68 -7.97 3.73
N GLU A 289 -23.01 -6.69 3.83
CA GLU A 289 -22.41 -5.65 3.01
C GLU A 289 -20.91 -5.56 3.33
N SER A 290 -20.06 -5.44 2.31
CA SER A 290 -18.62 -5.28 2.50
C SER A 290 -18.33 -4.05 3.37
N ARG A 291 -17.40 -4.20 4.31
CA ARG A 291 -16.95 -3.12 5.20
C ARG A 291 -15.54 -2.69 4.85
N TYR A 292 -15.23 -1.43 5.14
CA TYR A 292 -13.96 -0.80 4.77
C TYR A 292 -13.41 0.02 5.94
N ARG A 293 -12.09 -0.03 6.13
CA ARG A 293 -11.37 0.85 7.04
C ARG A 293 -10.83 2.04 6.26
N LEU A 294 -11.04 3.24 6.81
CA LEU A 294 -10.52 4.47 6.24
C LEU A 294 -9.34 4.93 7.09
N SER A 295 -8.29 5.40 6.42
CA SER A 295 -7.19 6.09 7.08
C SER A 295 -6.70 7.23 6.20
N SER A 296 -6.12 8.25 6.81
CA SER A 296 -5.66 9.43 6.08
C SER A 296 -4.33 9.97 6.56
N ARG A 297 -3.55 10.54 5.64
CA ARG A 297 -2.32 11.25 5.94
C ARG A 297 -2.22 12.51 5.11
N VAL A 298 -1.55 13.52 5.64
CA VAL A 298 -1.35 14.81 4.98
C VAL A 298 0.14 15.07 4.79
N ARG A 299 0.51 15.54 3.60
CA ARG A 299 1.84 16.06 3.31
C ARG A 299 1.73 17.55 3.04
N TYR A 300 2.32 18.33 3.93
CA TYR A 300 2.51 19.77 3.76
C TYR A 300 3.74 20.05 2.89
N VAL A 301 3.78 21.24 2.29
CA VAL A 301 4.83 21.65 1.35
C VAL A 301 6.19 21.72 2.04
N GLU A 302 6.18 22.18 3.28
CA GLU A 302 7.33 22.38 4.16
C GLU A 302 7.78 21.10 4.88
N SER A 303 7.07 19.98 4.71
CA SER A 303 7.30 18.74 5.46
C SER A 303 7.77 17.59 4.58
N THR A 304 8.84 16.93 5.00
CA THR A 304 9.31 15.66 4.43
C THR A 304 8.67 14.42 5.07
N ARG A 305 7.68 14.61 5.96
CA ARG A 305 6.93 13.53 6.62
C ARG A 305 5.44 13.60 6.31
N LEU A 306 4.81 12.43 6.34
CA LEU A 306 3.36 12.28 6.36
C LEU A 306 2.83 12.50 7.78
N HIS A 307 1.91 13.45 7.93
CA HIS A 307 1.25 13.78 9.19
C HIS A 307 -0.08 13.05 9.30
N GLN A 308 -0.40 12.59 10.49
CA GLN A 308 -1.76 12.13 10.79
C GLN A 308 -2.55 13.31 11.33
N GLU A 309 -3.48 13.81 10.53
CA GLU A 309 -4.30 14.97 10.85
C GLU A 309 -5.75 14.51 11.05
N GLY A 310 -6.32 14.80 12.22
CA GLY A 310 -7.65 14.33 12.61
C GLY A 310 -7.67 12.87 13.10
N ARG A 311 -8.87 12.35 13.31
CA ARG A 311 -9.10 10.98 13.81
C ARG A 311 -9.66 10.12 12.70
N ASP A 312 -8.90 9.10 12.30
CA ASP A 312 -9.38 8.06 11.38
C ASP A 312 -10.57 7.33 12.03
N PRO A 313 -11.60 6.90 11.26
CA PRO A 313 -12.72 6.13 11.81
C PRO A 313 -12.22 4.85 12.50
N GLU A 314 -12.55 4.67 13.78
CA GLU A 314 -12.09 3.51 14.56
C GLU A 314 -12.73 2.21 14.07
N GLU A 315 -13.99 2.30 13.65
CA GLU A 315 -14.77 1.17 13.17
C GLU A 315 -14.82 1.09 11.64
N PRO A 316 -14.80 -0.12 11.07
CA PRO A 316 -15.05 -0.33 9.65
C PRO A 316 -16.44 0.15 9.22
N VAL A 317 -16.50 0.91 8.14
CA VAL A 317 -17.75 1.46 7.60
C VAL A 317 -18.30 0.56 6.48
N PRO A 318 -19.62 0.34 6.38
CA PRO A 318 -20.22 -0.35 5.23
C PRO A 318 -19.94 0.39 3.91
N ARG A 319 -19.90 -0.34 2.79
CA ARG A 319 -19.67 0.23 1.43
C ARG A 319 -20.51 1.48 1.16
N SER A 320 -21.81 1.42 1.44
CA SER A 320 -22.76 2.52 1.24
C SER A 320 -22.46 3.77 2.08
N LYS A 321 -21.67 3.64 3.15
CA LYS A 321 -21.27 4.73 4.04
C LYS A 321 -19.88 5.28 3.76
N VAL A 322 -19.10 4.65 2.89
CA VAL A 322 -17.77 5.14 2.48
C VAL A 322 -17.80 6.60 2.00
N PRO A 323 -18.73 7.03 1.12
CA PRO A 323 -18.76 8.43 0.67
C PRO A 323 -18.98 9.43 1.81
N SER A 324 -19.88 9.11 2.74
CA SER A 324 -20.14 9.96 3.91
C SER A 324 -18.97 10.01 4.87
N ALA A 325 -18.32 8.86 5.12
CA ALA A 325 -17.16 8.79 5.99
C ALA A 325 -15.95 9.58 5.41
N VAL A 326 -15.76 9.55 4.08
CA VAL A 326 -14.76 10.39 3.41
C VAL A 326 -15.10 11.88 3.54
N ALA A 327 -16.38 12.25 3.41
CA ALA A 327 -16.81 13.64 3.60
C ALA A 327 -16.60 14.15 5.03
N GLU A 328 -16.86 13.32 6.04
CA GLU A 328 -16.61 13.62 7.45
C GLU A 328 -15.11 13.80 7.73
N LEU A 329 -14.28 12.88 7.22
CA LEU A 329 -12.83 12.95 7.30
C LEU A 329 -12.28 14.24 6.65
N LEU A 330 -12.72 14.55 5.43
CA LEU A 330 -12.34 15.80 4.75
C LEU A 330 -12.80 17.05 5.49
N SER A 331 -13.96 17.01 6.17
CA SER A 331 -14.46 18.15 6.95
C SER A 331 -13.62 18.38 8.19
N ALA A 332 -13.28 17.31 8.92
CA ALA A 332 -12.43 17.37 10.11
C ALA A 332 -11.02 17.89 9.77
N THR A 333 -10.41 17.39 8.69
CA THR A 333 -9.09 17.87 8.25
C THR A 333 -9.16 19.29 7.70
N ALA A 334 -10.29 19.71 7.12
CA ALA A 334 -10.42 21.03 6.51
C ALA A 334 -10.38 22.19 7.51
N GLU A 335 -10.67 21.94 8.79
CA GLU A 335 -10.53 22.93 9.86
C GLU A 335 -9.06 23.33 10.11
N LEU A 336 -8.12 22.40 9.86
CA LEU A 336 -6.70 22.58 10.17
C LEU A 336 -5.94 23.45 9.17
N TRP A 337 -6.47 23.60 7.95
CA TRP A 337 -5.85 24.42 6.90
C TRP A 337 -6.72 25.61 6.48
N GLN A 338 -7.69 26.03 7.30
CA GLN A 338 -8.51 27.22 6.96
C GLN A 338 -7.68 28.52 6.88
N SER A 339 -6.55 28.58 7.59
CA SER A 339 -5.63 29.72 7.59
C SER A 339 -4.54 29.62 6.51
N ARG A 340 -4.64 28.62 5.62
CA ARG A 340 -3.65 28.33 4.58
C ARG A 340 -4.20 28.68 3.20
N ASP A 341 -3.34 29.26 2.36
CA ASP A 341 -3.68 29.70 1.00
C ASP A 341 -3.30 28.66 -0.06
N GLU A 342 -2.65 27.56 0.34
CA GLU A 342 -2.24 26.48 -0.55
C GLU A 342 -3.43 25.65 -1.06
N ASN A 343 -3.35 25.24 -2.34
CA ASN A 343 -4.34 24.34 -2.92
C ASN A 343 -4.21 22.92 -2.33
N VAL A 344 -5.34 22.23 -2.19
CA VAL A 344 -5.40 20.86 -1.69
C VAL A 344 -5.60 19.88 -2.85
N VAL A 345 -4.70 18.89 -2.95
CA VAL A 345 -4.80 17.75 -3.86
C VAL A 345 -5.26 16.53 -3.06
N LEU A 346 -6.29 15.84 -3.55
CA LEU A 346 -6.76 14.58 -2.97
C LEU A 346 -6.21 13.39 -3.74
N GLU A 347 -5.62 12.43 -3.03
CA GLU A 347 -5.15 11.16 -3.58
C GLU A 347 -5.81 10.01 -2.82
N ILE A 348 -6.68 9.27 -3.52
CA ILE A 348 -7.58 8.30 -2.89
C ILE A 348 -7.23 6.91 -3.41
N PHE A 349 -6.79 6.05 -2.50
CA PHE A 349 -6.38 4.68 -2.78
C PHE A 349 -7.56 3.75 -2.50
N LEU A 350 -8.04 3.09 -3.54
CA LEU A 350 -9.23 2.25 -3.50
C LEU A 350 -8.90 0.81 -3.90
N PRO A 351 -9.50 -0.19 -3.26
CA PRO A 351 -9.43 -1.56 -3.74
C PRO A 351 -10.18 -1.68 -5.07
N THR A 352 -9.91 -2.74 -5.79
CA THR A 352 -10.31 -2.94 -7.18
C THR A 352 -11.82 -2.81 -7.35
N GLU A 353 -12.60 -3.35 -6.39
CA GLU A 353 -14.06 -3.29 -6.44
C GLU A 353 -14.64 -1.89 -6.16
N LEU A 354 -13.82 -0.93 -5.72
CA LEU A 354 -14.19 0.47 -5.50
C LEU A 354 -13.61 1.41 -6.57
N LEU A 355 -12.72 0.96 -7.47
CA LEU A 355 -12.12 1.83 -8.49
C LEU A 355 -13.13 2.49 -9.44
N ALA A 356 -14.30 1.87 -9.63
CA ALA A 356 -15.38 2.43 -10.44
C ALA A 356 -16.37 3.32 -9.66
N GLU A 357 -16.08 3.64 -8.40
CA GLU A 357 -16.84 4.62 -7.64
C GLU A 357 -16.63 6.04 -8.17
N PRO A 358 -17.68 6.87 -8.25
CA PRO A 358 -17.57 8.22 -8.77
C PRO A 358 -17.11 9.22 -7.70
N VAL A 359 -15.90 9.02 -7.19
CA VAL A 359 -15.35 9.74 -6.03
C VAL A 359 -15.41 11.26 -6.22
N GLU A 360 -15.09 11.75 -7.40
CA GLU A 360 -15.07 13.19 -7.70
C GLU A 360 -16.46 13.82 -7.53
N TRP A 361 -17.50 13.00 -7.71
CA TRP A 361 -18.91 13.37 -7.62
C TRP A 361 -19.55 13.06 -6.26
N TRP A 362 -18.80 12.51 -5.31
CA TRP A 362 -19.29 12.33 -3.94
C TRP A 362 -19.59 13.68 -3.30
N ASN A 363 -20.62 13.73 -2.48
CA ASN A 363 -21.02 14.95 -1.79
C ASN A 363 -20.00 15.32 -0.71
N ARG A 364 -19.44 16.53 -0.79
CA ARG A 364 -18.52 17.08 0.23
C ARG A 364 -19.17 17.27 1.59
N ASN A 365 -20.48 17.50 1.59
CA ASN A 365 -21.30 17.56 2.79
C ASN A 365 -22.63 16.87 2.51
N PRO A 366 -22.79 15.59 2.91
CA PRO A 366 -24.00 14.82 2.71
C PRO A 366 -25.25 15.37 3.40
N GLN A 367 -25.10 16.31 4.35
CA GLN A 367 -26.23 16.94 5.05
C GLN A 367 -26.90 18.06 4.23
N LEU A 368 -26.28 18.52 3.14
CA LEU A 368 -26.91 19.51 2.27
C LEU A 368 -27.98 18.86 1.38
N SER A 369 -29.06 19.59 1.15
CA SER A 369 -30.19 19.15 0.31
C SER A 369 -29.93 19.22 -1.20
N HIS A 370 -28.76 19.68 -1.63
CA HIS A 370 -28.37 19.80 -3.04
C HIS A 370 -27.03 19.09 -3.31
N PRO A 371 -26.78 18.60 -4.54
CA PRO A 371 -25.50 18.01 -4.91
C PRO A 371 -24.34 19.00 -4.72
N ASN A 372 -23.28 18.56 -4.06
CA ASN A 372 -22.11 19.38 -3.74
C ASN A 372 -20.82 18.57 -3.93
N PRO A 373 -20.47 18.20 -5.17
CA PRO A 373 -19.43 17.21 -5.43
C PRO A 373 -18.06 17.67 -4.91
N LEU A 374 -17.20 16.71 -4.55
CA LEU A 374 -15.83 16.98 -4.07
C LEU A 374 -15.06 17.88 -5.04
N LEU A 375 -15.20 17.64 -6.35
CA LEU A 375 -14.51 18.40 -7.40
C LEU A 375 -14.84 19.90 -7.39
N SER A 376 -15.98 20.31 -6.80
CA SER A 376 -16.34 21.73 -6.68
C SER A 376 -15.50 22.47 -5.64
N LYS A 377 -14.81 21.77 -4.74
CA LYS A 377 -13.88 22.37 -3.76
C LYS A 377 -12.43 21.96 -4.05
N TYR A 378 -12.21 20.70 -4.43
CA TYR A 378 -10.89 20.14 -4.67
C TYR A 378 -10.72 19.93 -6.16
N SER A 379 -9.95 20.80 -6.81
CA SER A 379 -9.85 20.72 -8.26
C SER A 379 -8.99 19.54 -8.74
N TRP A 380 -8.10 19.01 -7.89
CA TRP A 380 -7.28 17.84 -8.21
C TRP A 380 -7.66 16.68 -7.31
N ILE A 381 -8.25 15.65 -7.91
CA ILE A 381 -8.64 14.40 -7.26
C ILE A 381 -8.10 13.26 -8.11
N PHE A 382 -7.23 12.44 -7.52
CA PHE A 382 -6.66 11.26 -8.14
C PHE A 382 -7.19 10.01 -7.46
N ILE A 383 -7.51 9.01 -8.27
CA ILE A 383 -7.91 7.68 -7.81
C ILE A 383 -6.79 6.72 -8.19
N HIS A 384 -6.31 5.96 -7.20
CA HIS A 384 -5.21 5.03 -7.33
C HIS A 384 -5.66 3.61 -6.95
N SER A 385 -5.08 2.60 -7.62
CA SER A 385 -5.29 1.20 -7.23
C SER A 385 -4.53 0.89 -5.94
N LEU A 386 -5.28 0.51 -4.91
CA LEU A 386 -4.70 0.04 -3.65
C LEU A 386 -3.91 -1.26 -3.87
N GLU A 387 -4.40 -2.18 -4.70
CA GLU A 387 -3.72 -3.43 -5.02
C GLU A 387 -2.38 -3.17 -5.68
N ARG A 388 -2.31 -2.25 -6.64
CA ARG A 388 -1.05 -1.89 -7.28
C ARG A 388 -0.05 -1.31 -6.30
N MET A 389 -0.52 -0.54 -5.30
CA MET A 389 0.34 -0.06 -4.23
C MET A 389 0.84 -1.22 -3.37
N GLN A 390 -0.03 -2.13 -2.95
CA GLN A 390 0.29 -3.21 -2.00
C GLN A 390 1.04 -4.40 -2.61
N ARG A 391 0.85 -4.70 -3.90
CA ARG A 391 1.46 -5.83 -4.59
C ARG A 391 2.82 -5.45 -5.18
N ARG A 392 3.89 -5.77 -4.45
CA ARG A 392 5.26 -5.43 -4.83
C ARG A 392 5.74 -6.11 -6.13
N ASP A 393 5.21 -7.29 -6.43
CA ASP A 393 5.47 -8.03 -7.67
C ASP A 393 5.12 -7.20 -8.92
N LEU A 394 4.17 -6.26 -8.80
CA LEU A 394 3.75 -5.37 -9.89
C LEU A 394 4.69 -4.18 -10.09
N HIS A 395 5.49 -3.81 -9.09
CA HIS A 395 6.20 -2.52 -9.05
C HIS A 395 7.30 -2.43 -10.10
N HIS A 396 8.03 -3.52 -10.33
CA HIS A 396 9.14 -3.52 -11.29
C HIS A 396 8.64 -3.29 -12.72
N VAL A 397 7.62 -4.06 -13.14
CA VAL A 397 7.05 -3.98 -14.48
C VAL A 397 6.40 -2.61 -14.72
N TRP A 398 5.71 -2.09 -13.70
CA TRP A 398 5.10 -0.76 -13.73
C TRP A 398 6.14 0.38 -13.84
N ARG A 399 7.19 0.39 -13.00
CA ARG A 399 8.28 1.38 -13.09
C ARG A 399 8.97 1.37 -14.44
N ARG A 400 9.25 0.17 -14.96
CA ARG A 400 9.92 0.00 -16.26
C ARG A 400 9.08 0.57 -17.40
N ARG A 401 7.79 0.21 -17.46
CA ARG A 401 6.86 0.68 -18.49
C ARG A 401 6.66 2.20 -18.41
N TRP A 402 6.50 2.74 -17.21
CA TRP A 402 6.41 4.18 -16.97
C TRP A 402 7.66 4.95 -17.40
N THR A 403 8.84 4.50 -16.96
CA THR A 403 10.12 5.16 -17.27
C THR A 403 10.38 5.17 -18.78
N ARG A 404 10.07 4.06 -19.48
CA ARG A 404 10.18 3.98 -20.94
C ARG A 404 9.30 5.03 -21.62
N TRP A 405 8.05 5.15 -21.20
CA TRP A 405 7.14 6.16 -21.75
C TRP A 405 7.58 7.59 -21.44
N ARG A 406 8.01 7.87 -20.20
CA ARG A 406 8.47 9.21 -19.81
C ARG A 406 9.77 9.63 -20.50
N SER A 407 10.60 8.67 -20.90
CA SER A 407 11.84 8.94 -21.64
C SER A 407 11.59 9.29 -23.11
N ASP A 408 10.46 8.88 -23.69
CA ASP A 408 10.07 9.18 -25.06
C ASP A 408 8.55 9.43 -25.12
N LEU A 409 8.16 10.65 -24.73
CA LEU A 409 6.77 11.06 -24.50
C LEU A 409 5.83 10.90 -25.72
N GLY A 410 6.38 10.66 -26.92
CA GLY A 410 5.61 10.40 -28.16
C GLY A 410 5.29 8.92 -28.43
N THR A 411 5.81 7.98 -27.63
CA THR A 411 5.68 6.52 -27.89
C THR A 411 4.55 5.82 -27.14
N GLY A 412 3.90 6.52 -26.21
CA GLY A 412 2.84 5.95 -25.40
C GLY A 412 1.58 5.65 -26.21
N GLN A 413 1.16 4.39 -26.25
CA GLN A 413 -0.03 3.94 -26.98
C GLN A 413 -1.18 3.60 -26.05
N ALA A 414 -2.40 3.90 -26.50
CA ALA A 414 -3.63 3.44 -25.87
C ALA A 414 -4.13 2.18 -26.58
N HIS A 415 -4.32 1.10 -25.83
CA HIS A 415 -4.93 -0.12 -26.31
C HIS A 415 -6.43 -0.15 -25.97
N TRP A 416 -7.26 -0.44 -26.98
CA TRP A 416 -8.69 -0.59 -26.81
C TRP A 416 -9.03 -2.07 -26.58
N CYS A 417 -9.47 -2.40 -25.38
CA CYS A 417 -10.00 -3.73 -25.10
C CYS A 417 -11.31 -3.89 -25.89
N ASP A 418 -11.30 -4.80 -26.86
CA ASP A 418 -12.48 -5.16 -27.63
C ASP A 418 -12.52 -6.68 -27.79
N PRO A 419 -13.48 -7.38 -27.15
CA PRO A 419 -13.60 -8.82 -27.30
C PRO A 419 -13.99 -9.24 -28.71
N GLN A 420 -14.54 -8.35 -29.55
CA GLN A 420 -14.98 -8.65 -30.92
C GLN A 420 -15.89 -9.90 -31.00
N GLY A 421 -16.73 -10.10 -29.97
CA GLY A 421 -17.62 -11.26 -29.86
C GLY A 421 -16.95 -12.56 -29.40
N ARG A 422 -15.66 -12.57 -29.08
CA ARG A 422 -14.96 -13.75 -28.55
C ARG A 422 -15.44 -14.12 -27.14
N PRO A 423 -15.34 -15.40 -26.75
CA PRO A 423 -15.45 -15.82 -25.36
C PRO A 423 -14.44 -15.08 -24.47
N ALA A 424 -14.82 -14.81 -23.21
CA ALA A 424 -13.99 -14.03 -22.30
C ALA A 424 -12.60 -14.63 -22.05
N ALA A 425 -12.46 -15.97 -22.02
CA ALA A 425 -11.18 -16.63 -21.83
C ALA A 425 -10.22 -16.38 -23.00
N GLU A 426 -10.70 -16.61 -24.23
CA GLU A 426 -9.92 -16.38 -25.46
C GLU A 426 -9.53 -14.91 -25.61
N HIS A 427 -10.45 -13.98 -25.29
CA HIS A 427 -10.15 -12.55 -25.30
C HIS A 427 -9.03 -12.19 -24.32
N LEU A 428 -9.07 -12.71 -23.09
CA LEU A 428 -8.06 -12.41 -22.08
C LEU A 428 -6.70 -13.01 -22.43
N GLU A 429 -6.65 -14.22 -23.00
CA GLU A 429 -5.41 -14.84 -23.48
C GLU A 429 -4.74 -13.99 -24.57
N LEU A 430 -5.52 -13.53 -25.56
CA LEU A 430 -5.01 -12.66 -26.63
C LEU A 430 -4.59 -11.29 -26.11
N LEU A 431 -5.34 -10.74 -25.16
CA LEU A 431 -5.02 -9.47 -24.51
C LEU A 431 -3.72 -9.58 -23.71
N ASP A 432 -3.54 -10.66 -22.95
CA ASP A 432 -2.32 -10.93 -22.18
C ASP A 432 -1.08 -10.97 -23.08
N ALA A 433 -1.14 -11.80 -24.13
CA ALA A 433 -0.06 -11.93 -25.10
C ALA A 433 0.25 -10.60 -25.81
N ARG A 434 -0.77 -9.78 -26.10
CA ARG A 434 -0.59 -8.48 -26.77
C ARG A 434 0.04 -7.45 -25.86
N ILE A 435 -0.52 -7.24 -24.66
CA ILE A 435 -0.04 -6.22 -23.72
C ILE A 435 1.36 -6.58 -23.21
N GLY A 436 1.64 -7.88 -22.99
CA GLY A 436 2.97 -8.36 -22.62
C GLY A 436 4.02 -8.11 -23.70
N LYS A 437 3.66 -8.29 -24.98
CA LYS A 437 4.56 -8.04 -26.12
C LYS A 437 4.76 -6.55 -26.41
N GLU A 438 3.69 -5.75 -26.30
CA GLU A 438 3.69 -4.33 -26.68
C GLU A 438 3.98 -3.44 -25.46
N GLU A 439 5.26 -3.30 -25.11
CA GLU A 439 5.71 -2.45 -24.00
C GLU A 439 5.39 -0.95 -24.17
N GLY A 440 5.06 -0.50 -25.39
CA GLY A 440 4.61 0.87 -25.66
C GLY A 440 3.17 1.15 -25.24
N VAL A 441 2.37 0.11 -24.94
CA VAL A 441 1.00 0.29 -24.45
C VAL A 441 1.06 0.77 -23.00
N VAL A 442 0.63 2.00 -22.75
CA VAL A 442 0.69 2.64 -21.42
C VAL A 442 -0.69 3.05 -20.93
N CYS A 443 -1.69 2.98 -21.80
CA CYS A 443 -3.09 3.17 -21.47
C CYS A 443 -3.91 1.99 -21.98
N MET A 444 -4.83 1.50 -21.16
CA MET A 444 -5.88 0.56 -21.60
C MET A 444 -7.26 1.21 -21.45
N VAL A 445 -8.06 1.10 -22.51
CA VAL A 445 -9.48 1.48 -22.49
C VAL A 445 -10.29 0.20 -22.36
N LEU A 446 -10.94 0.00 -21.21
CA LEU A 446 -11.64 -1.25 -20.89
C LEU A 446 -12.90 -1.42 -21.74
N SER A 447 -13.23 -2.67 -22.07
CA SER A 447 -14.41 -3.01 -22.87
C SER A 447 -15.70 -2.89 -22.08
N ASP A 448 -15.63 -3.15 -20.77
CA ASP A 448 -16.75 -3.20 -19.84
C ASP A 448 -16.43 -2.52 -18.49
N THR A 449 -17.45 -2.29 -17.67
CA THR A 449 -17.29 -1.71 -16.33
C THR A 449 -16.54 -2.68 -15.40
N PRO A 450 -15.55 -2.20 -14.63
CA PRO A 450 -14.85 -3.03 -13.64
C PRO A 450 -15.63 -3.21 -12.33
N ARG A 451 -16.94 -2.88 -12.28
CA ARG A 451 -17.78 -3.04 -11.06
C ARG A 451 -18.12 -4.49 -10.73
N ALA A 452 -18.35 -5.32 -11.74
CA ALA A 452 -18.78 -6.69 -11.53
C ALA A 452 -17.60 -7.57 -11.10
N ARG A 453 -17.72 -8.25 -9.95
CA ARG A 453 -16.64 -9.08 -9.35
C ARG A 453 -16.04 -10.12 -10.30
N ASN A 454 -16.83 -10.64 -11.24
CA ASN A 454 -16.40 -11.59 -12.28
C ASN A 454 -16.64 -11.04 -13.70
N GLY A 455 -16.86 -9.72 -13.83
CA GLY A 455 -17.09 -9.07 -15.11
C GLY A 455 -15.81 -8.97 -15.93
N LEU A 456 -15.97 -8.88 -17.25
CA LEU A 456 -14.84 -8.84 -18.16
C LEU A 456 -13.94 -7.61 -17.91
N GLY A 457 -14.55 -6.43 -17.71
CA GLY A 457 -13.80 -5.20 -17.44
C GLY A 457 -12.91 -5.26 -16.20
N LEU A 458 -13.33 -5.97 -15.14
CA LEU A 458 -12.50 -6.15 -13.95
C LEU A 458 -11.30 -7.06 -14.22
N ARG A 459 -11.47 -8.10 -15.04
CA ARG A 459 -10.39 -9.01 -15.43
C ARG A 459 -9.40 -8.32 -16.37
N GLU A 460 -9.88 -7.50 -17.31
CA GLU A 460 -9.04 -6.66 -18.15
C GLU A 460 -8.23 -5.65 -17.33
N LEU A 461 -8.87 -4.99 -16.35
CA LEU A 461 -8.19 -4.08 -15.44
C LEU A 461 -7.06 -4.78 -14.70
N ARG A 462 -7.32 -5.95 -14.09
CA ARG A 462 -6.31 -6.74 -13.37
C ARG A 462 -5.14 -7.15 -14.26
N LEU A 463 -5.42 -7.65 -15.45
CA LEU A 463 -4.39 -7.98 -16.44
C LEU A 463 -3.52 -6.76 -16.77
N GLY A 464 -4.14 -5.59 -16.96
CA GLY A 464 -3.40 -4.35 -17.14
C GLY A 464 -2.57 -3.93 -15.91
N LEU A 465 -3.05 -4.21 -14.70
CA LEU A 465 -2.27 -4.04 -13.47
C LEU A 465 -1.03 -4.95 -13.48
N ASP A 466 -1.22 -6.23 -13.79
CA ASP A 466 -0.18 -7.27 -13.83
C ASP A 466 0.93 -6.94 -14.86
N HIS A 467 0.56 -6.35 -16.01
CA HIS A 467 1.51 -5.89 -17.03
C HIS A 467 2.10 -4.48 -16.77
N GLY A 468 1.77 -3.86 -15.64
CA GLY A 468 2.30 -2.55 -15.24
C GLY A 468 1.78 -1.37 -16.07
N VAL A 469 0.62 -1.48 -16.72
CA VAL A 469 0.03 -0.41 -17.54
C VAL A 469 -0.44 0.75 -16.64
N PRO A 470 0.19 1.93 -16.67
CA PRO A 470 -0.02 2.97 -15.66
C PRO A 470 -1.38 3.68 -15.77
N VAL A 471 -2.01 3.67 -16.94
CA VAL A 471 -3.26 4.40 -17.20
C VAL A 471 -4.39 3.44 -17.56
N MET A 472 -5.54 3.60 -16.90
CA MET A 472 -6.78 2.88 -17.23
C MET A 472 -7.91 3.87 -17.49
N VAL A 473 -8.66 3.66 -18.56
CA VAL A 473 -9.85 4.45 -18.89
C VAL A 473 -11.03 3.52 -19.05
N PHE A 474 -12.17 3.84 -18.43
CA PHE A 474 -13.35 2.99 -18.49
C PHE A 474 -14.64 3.75 -18.24
N HIS A 475 -15.75 3.16 -18.66
CA HIS A 475 -17.08 3.65 -18.35
C HIS A 475 -17.59 2.98 -17.06
N ARG A 476 -18.05 3.77 -16.09
CA ARG A 476 -18.36 3.30 -14.73
C ARG A 476 -19.59 2.38 -14.65
N GLU A 477 -20.59 2.56 -15.51
CA GLU A 477 -21.91 1.91 -15.34
C GLU A 477 -22.31 0.93 -16.45
N ALA A 478 -21.63 0.97 -17.58
CA ALA A 478 -22.03 0.26 -18.78
C ALA A 478 -20.81 -0.09 -19.61
N ALA A 479 -20.97 -1.04 -20.51
CA ALA A 479 -19.98 -1.34 -21.54
C ALA A 479 -19.66 -0.11 -22.39
N ALA A 480 -18.46 -0.09 -22.97
CA ALA A 480 -17.96 1.02 -23.78
C ALA A 480 -18.84 1.25 -25.02
N SER A 481 -19.74 2.24 -24.92
CA SER A 481 -20.60 2.67 -26.04
C SER A 481 -19.80 3.43 -27.10
N GLU A 482 -20.33 3.56 -28.30
CA GLU A 482 -19.71 4.35 -29.38
C GLU A 482 -19.51 5.83 -28.99
N GLY A 483 -20.46 6.41 -28.26
CA GLY A 483 -20.33 7.77 -27.72
C GLY A 483 -19.21 7.89 -26.70
N PHE A 484 -19.06 6.89 -25.81
CA PHE A 484 -17.94 6.83 -24.88
C PHE A 484 -16.59 6.67 -25.61
N ARG A 485 -16.52 5.81 -26.63
CA ARG A 485 -15.32 5.63 -27.44
C ARG A 485 -14.92 6.92 -28.15
N SER A 486 -15.89 7.64 -28.74
CA SER A 486 -15.65 8.93 -29.38
C SER A 486 -15.10 9.96 -28.38
N LEU A 487 -15.69 10.03 -27.18
CA LEU A 487 -15.24 10.91 -26.10
C LEU A 487 -13.82 10.57 -25.65
N VAL A 488 -13.48 9.29 -25.48
CA VAL A 488 -12.12 8.88 -25.10
C VAL A 488 -11.12 9.10 -26.24
N GLN A 489 -11.53 8.94 -27.50
CA GLN A 489 -10.69 9.30 -28.65
C GLN A 489 -10.37 10.79 -28.67
N GLU A 490 -11.36 11.66 -28.45
CA GLU A 490 -11.14 13.11 -28.33
C GLU A 490 -10.19 13.44 -27.17
N LEU A 491 -10.40 12.79 -26.02
CA LEU A 491 -9.57 12.94 -24.84
C LEU A 491 -8.10 12.53 -25.09
N LEU A 492 -7.87 11.50 -25.91
CA LEU A 492 -6.54 11.01 -26.26
C LEU A 492 -5.90 11.77 -27.45
N ALA A 493 -6.72 12.35 -28.33
CA ALA A 493 -6.28 13.03 -29.55
C ALA A 493 -5.85 14.50 -29.32
N GLY A 494 -6.15 15.08 -28.16
CA GLY A 494 -5.74 16.44 -27.78
C GLY A 494 -4.22 16.56 -27.59
N GLU A 495 -3.78 17.02 -26.44
CA GLU A 495 -2.34 17.18 -26.14
C GLU A 495 -1.63 15.84 -25.81
N GLY A 496 -2.22 14.72 -26.23
CA GLY A 496 -1.71 13.37 -26.03
C GLY A 496 -1.97 12.81 -24.62
N LEU A 497 -1.54 11.57 -24.42
CA LEU A 497 -1.80 10.81 -23.19
C LEU A 497 -1.18 11.47 -21.94
N ALA A 498 -0.09 12.22 -22.08
CA ALA A 498 0.59 12.89 -20.96
C ALA A 498 -0.32 13.89 -20.23
N ASN A 499 -1.25 14.53 -20.95
CA ASN A 499 -2.13 15.58 -20.43
C ASN A 499 -3.52 15.07 -20.03
N LEU A 500 -3.75 13.77 -20.14
CA LEU A 500 -5.01 13.10 -19.79
C LEU A 500 -5.59 13.56 -18.43
N PRO A 501 -4.82 13.65 -17.33
CA PRO A 501 -5.38 14.06 -16.04
C PRO A 501 -5.90 15.49 -16.04
N ALA A 502 -5.19 16.40 -16.71
CA ALA A 502 -5.56 17.82 -16.79
C ALA A 502 -6.83 18.00 -17.65
N THR A 503 -6.89 17.35 -18.81
CA THR A 503 -8.07 17.42 -19.69
C THR A 503 -9.30 16.78 -19.04
N ALA A 504 -9.15 15.60 -18.42
CA ALA A 504 -10.25 14.95 -17.71
C ALA A 504 -10.76 15.79 -16.53
N ARG A 505 -9.86 16.48 -15.81
CA ARG A 505 -10.22 17.44 -14.76
C ARG A 505 -11.04 18.60 -15.32
N GLN A 506 -10.56 19.24 -16.40
CA GLN A 506 -11.25 20.36 -17.03
C GLN A 506 -12.66 19.97 -17.45
N TRP A 507 -12.81 18.86 -18.17
CA TRP A 507 -14.10 18.36 -18.62
C TRP A 507 -15.07 18.09 -17.48
N ARG A 508 -14.59 17.51 -16.37
CA ARG A 508 -15.42 17.30 -15.16
C ARG A 508 -15.86 18.62 -14.54
N GLY A 509 -14.98 19.62 -14.51
CA GLY A 509 -15.30 20.98 -14.05
C GLY A 509 -16.39 21.63 -14.90
N ASP A 510 -16.23 21.60 -16.22
CA ASP A 510 -17.20 22.15 -17.17
C ASP A 510 -18.56 21.43 -17.09
N ALA A 511 -18.54 20.10 -16.97
CA ALA A 511 -19.73 19.28 -16.75
C ALA A 511 -20.44 19.58 -15.42
N ALA A 512 -19.69 19.91 -14.36
CA ALA A 512 -20.27 20.30 -13.08
C ALA A 512 -20.83 21.72 -13.11
N ALA A 513 -20.18 22.64 -13.82
CA ALA A 513 -20.63 24.02 -14.03
C ALA A 513 -21.83 24.11 -15.01
N GLY A 514 -22.12 23.05 -15.75
CA GLY A 514 -23.22 22.99 -16.72
C GLY A 514 -22.88 23.60 -18.08
N ALA A 515 -21.59 23.78 -18.38
CA ALA A 515 -21.12 24.28 -19.68
C ALA A 515 -21.15 23.21 -20.78
N ALA A 516 -21.20 21.92 -20.42
CA ALA A 516 -21.30 20.81 -21.36
C ALA A 516 -22.76 20.48 -21.74
N GLY A 517 -22.98 20.00 -22.97
CA GLY A 517 -24.26 19.46 -23.40
C GLY A 517 -24.71 18.28 -22.53
N GLN A 518 -26.03 18.03 -22.43
CA GLN A 518 -26.59 17.04 -21.50
C GLN A 518 -26.07 15.61 -21.74
N ARG A 519 -25.81 15.23 -23.00
CA ARG A 519 -25.27 13.90 -23.35
C ARG A 519 -23.82 13.76 -22.92
N ASP A 520 -22.98 14.75 -23.23
CA ASP A 520 -21.56 14.76 -22.87
C ASP A 520 -21.39 14.82 -21.36
N ARG A 521 -22.20 15.61 -20.67
CA ARG A 521 -22.25 15.66 -19.21
C ARG A 521 -22.48 14.29 -18.57
N THR A 522 -23.36 13.48 -19.15
CA THR A 522 -23.64 12.12 -18.66
C THR A 522 -22.44 11.20 -18.88
N LEU A 523 -21.83 11.24 -20.07
CA LEU A 523 -20.64 10.43 -20.38
C LEU A 523 -19.44 10.83 -19.49
N ILE A 524 -19.17 12.13 -19.33
CA ILE A 524 -18.09 12.66 -18.48
C ILE A 524 -18.29 12.25 -17.01
N ARG A 525 -19.53 12.23 -16.53
CA ARG A 525 -19.84 11.79 -15.15
C ARG A 525 -19.43 10.34 -14.90
N HIS A 526 -19.59 9.49 -15.92
CA HIS A 526 -19.28 8.07 -15.86
C HIS A 526 -17.87 7.72 -16.40
N LEU A 527 -17.06 8.71 -16.76
CA LEU A 527 -15.66 8.53 -17.16
C LEU A 527 -14.79 8.23 -15.93
N GLY A 528 -14.33 6.99 -15.82
CA GLY A 528 -13.28 6.56 -14.91
C GLY A 528 -11.89 6.71 -15.55
N VAL A 529 -10.96 7.33 -14.83
CA VAL A 529 -9.54 7.43 -15.21
C VAL A 529 -8.72 7.06 -13.99
N ILE A 530 -7.84 6.08 -14.14
CA ILE A 530 -6.77 5.77 -13.18
C ILE A 530 -5.47 6.26 -13.82
N TRP A 531 -4.70 7.01 -13.04
CA TRP A 531 -3.41 7.54 -13.45
C TRP A 531 -2.42 7.27 -12.32
N ASP A 532 -1.65 6.20 -12.48
CA ASP A 532 -0.69 5.78 -11.46
C ASP A 532 0.74 6.05 -11.94
N ASP A 533 1.34 7.09 -11.37
CA ASP A 533 2.75 7.45 -11.55
C ASP A 533 3.59 6.76 -10.46
N PRO A 534 4.44 5.76 -10.79
CA PRO A 534 5.21 5.04 -9.80
C PRO A 534 6.30 5.90 -9.15
N HIS A 535 6.81 6.92 -9.84
CA HIS A 535 7.81 7.82 -9.26
C HIS A 535 7.19 8.70 -8.18
N HIS A 536 5.96 9.16 -8.39
CA HIS A 536 5.22 9.93 -7.38
C HIS A 536 4.66 9.03 -6.24
N LEU A 537 4.22 7.82 -6.57
CA LEU A 537 3.51 6.95 -5.63
C LEU A 537 4.45 6.07 -4.80
N LEU A 538 5.53 5.55 -5.39
CA LEU A 538 6.45 4.62 -4.73
C LEU A 538 7.76 5.26 -4.28
N ASP A 539 8.25 6.25 -5.03
CA ASP A 539 9.56 6.82 -4.79
C ASP A 539 9.43 8.10 -3.92
N GLY A 540 10.37 8.35 -3.01
CA GLY A 540 10.32 9.51 -2.10
C GLY A 540 10.46 9.21 -0.60
N ASP A 541 11.08 8.09 -0.21
CA ASP A 541 11.36 7.75 1.18
C ASP A 541 10.11 7.86 2.10
N ALA A 542 10.25 8.40 3.31
CA ALA A 542 9.15 8.54 4.28
C ALA A 542 8.02 9.51 3.87
N CYS A 543 8.14 10.20 2.72
CA CYS A 543 7.10 11.07 2.18
C CYS A 543 6.30 10.44 1.03
N ALA A 544 6.75 9.28 0.53
CA ALA A 544 6.06 8.55 -0.52
C ALA A 544 4.72 7.99 0.01
N PRO A 545 3.63 8.04 -0.79
CA PRO A 545 2.37 7.42 -0.41
C PRO A 545 2.51 5.95 -0.02
N ALA A 546 3.40 5.20 -0.68
CA ALA A 546 3.64 3.78 -0.39
C ALA A 546 4.00 3.49 1.07
N ALA A 547 4.71 4.40 1.75
CA ALA A 547 5.07 4.29 3.17
C ALA A 547 3.84 4.34 4.11
N PHE A 548 2.76 4.98 3.68
CA PHE A 548 1.48 5.00 4.40
C PHE A 548 0.55 3.86 3.95
N ILE A 549 0.53 3.57 2.65
CA ILE A 549 -0.42 2.61 2.08
C ILE A 549 -0.06 1.15 2.41
N GLY A 550 1.20 0.87 2.79
CA GLY A 550 1.69 -0.48 3.03
C GLY A 550 2.04 -1.19 1.72
N GLY A 551 2.65 -0.43 0.79
CA GLY A 551 3.17 -0.94 -0.49
C GLY A 551 4.65 -1.25 -0.49
N THR A 552 5.35 -0.89 0.59
CA THR A 552 6.76 -1.16 0.81
C THR A 552 6.96 -2.25 1.87
N ASP A 553 5.89 -2.98 2.22
CA ASP A 553 5.81 -3.99 3.30
C ASP A 553 5.55 -5.39 2.73
#